data_AF-A0A4U7JEM7-F1
#
_entry.id   AF-A0A4U7JEM7-F1
#
_cell.length_a   1.000
_cell.length_b   1.000
_cell.length_c   1.000
_cell.angle_alpha   90.00
_cell.angle_beta   90.00
_cell.angle_gamma   90.00
#
_symmetry.space_group_name_H-M   'P 1'
#
loop_
_entity.id
_entity.type
_entity.pdbx_description
1 polymer ?
#
loop_
_entity_poly.entity_id
_entity_poly.type
_entity_poly.pdbx_seq_one_letter_code
_entity_poly.pdbx_strand_id
1 'polypeptide(L)'
;MKKKLILCVLCSVVFLPACSNNENPSNVKDMYTNNSVSENSTSVNTNIDSIPSFSSQGDTVEENLNSNKELEQMDNNQEKNTVTEPFLFGEKDIYINNKPVLNSTYAQLIKDFGLPKEINKFKINPPATEEDYFKYFKVLAYDGFECEFSLGEEDSEVEDTDNIFRFDITNEKVQLDCGLRVGMTTDEILSKYGKRDIYNINGTNEDSEFIKIILESYKPDGYYSEYSQAMIIYFDQDKFEDPLAKALILLINNNKLDRIVFCYPTAE
;
A
#
# COMPACT_ATOMS: atom_id res chain seq x y z
N MET A 1 -12.32 30.68 61.70
CA MET A 1 -11.58 31.87 61.21
C MET A 1 -11.83 31.99 59.71
N LYS A 2 -12.35 33.14 59.27
CA LYS A 2 -12.66 33.48 57.88
C LYS A 2 -11.41 34.02 57.17
N LYS A 3 -11.32 33.81 55.84
CA LYS A 3 -10.67 34.59 54.75
C LYS A 3 -10.03 33.60 53.76
N LYS A 4 -10.10 33.75 52.43
CA LYS A 4 -10.76 34.71 51.53
C LYS A 4 -10.77 34.07 50.14
N LEU A 5 -11.91 34.17 49.48
CA LEU A 5 -12.09 34.05 48.03
C LEU A 5 -11.29 35.17 47.34
N ILE A 6 -10.56 34.86 46.26
CA ILE A 6 -10.07 35.87 45.31
C ILE A 6 -10.63 35.54 43.94
N LEU A 7 -11.47 36.46 43.49
CA LEU A 7 -12.07 36.61 42.19
C LEU A 7 -11.43 37.85 41.55
N CYS A 8 -10.85 37.74 40.36
CA CYS A 8 -10.50 38.83 39.44
C CYS A 8 -10.45 38.21 38.03
N VAL A 9 -11.53 38.25 37.25
CA VAL A 9 -11.94 39.32 36.31
C VAL A 9 -11.07 39.37 35.04
N LEU A 10 -11.78 39.13 33.93
CA LEU A 10 -11.43 39.27 32.52
C LEU A 10 -10.65 40.56 32.18
N CYS A 11 -9.74 40.43 31.21
CA CYS A 11 -9.49 41.47 30.22
C CYS A 11 -9.30 40.82 28.86
N SER A 12 -10.30 41.00 28.01
CA SER A 12 -10.28 40.76 26.57
C SER A 12 -9.30 41.72 25.90
N VAL A 13 -8.39 41.22 25.07
CA VAL A 13 -7.74 42.03 24.04
C VAL A 13 -7.93 41.33 22.70
N VAL A 14 -8.84 41.91 21.92
CA VAL A 14 -9.07 41.67 20.50
C VAL A 14 -7.85 42.19 19.75
N PHE A 15 -7.20 41.35 18.95
CA PHE A 15 -6.29 41.80 17.90
C PHE A 15 -6.90 41.47 16.53
N LEU A 16 -7.39 42.51 15.86
CA LEU A 16 -7.56 42.56 14.41
C LEU A 16 -6.18 42.83 13.77
N PRO A 17 -5.88 42.26 12.60
CA PRO A 17 -5.02 42.92 11.63
C PRO A 17 -5.87 43.68 10.61
N ALA A 18 -5.53 44.96 10.49
CA ALA A 18 -6.03 45.88 9.48
C ALA A 18 -5.52 45.51 8.08
N CYS A 19 -6.34 45.83 7.08
CA CYS A 19 -5.97 45.91 5.67
C CYS A 19 -4.82 46.90 5.44
N SER A 20 -3.93 46.57 4.50
CA SER A 20 -3.09 47.53 3.77
C SER A 20 -3.08 47.13 2.30
N ASN A 21 -3.43 48.09 1.45
CA ASN A 21 -3.43 48.05 -0.01
C ASN A 21 -2.02 48.17 -0.62
N ASN A 22 -1.99 48.05 -1.96
CA ASN A 22 -0.92 48.27 -2.95
C ASN A 22 -0.03 47.04 -3.21
N GLU A 23 0.22 46.58 -4.44
CA GLU A 23 0.20 47.23 -5.75
C GLU A 23 0.04 46.16 -6.84
N ASN A 24 -0.70 46.51 -7.90
CA ASN A 24 -0.71 45.78 -9.16
C ASN A 24 0.47 46.30 -10.01
N PRO A 25 1.26 45.42 -10.65
CA PRO A 25 1.77 45.78 -11.97
C PRO A 25 1.40 44.74 -13.03
N SER A 26 0.98 45.30 -14.14
CA SER A 26 0.65 44.70 -15.41
C SER A 26 1.87 44.06 -16.09
N ASN A 27 1.58 43.15 -17.02
CA ASN A 27 2.39 42.81 -18.20
C ASN A 27 3.78 42.18 -17.99
N VAL A 28 3.84 40.86 -18.23
CA VAL A 28 4.84 40.30 -19.16
C VAL A 28 4.14 39.37 -20.13
N LYS A 29 3.99 39.85 -21.37
CA LYS A 29 3.80 39.05 -22.57
C LYS A 29 5.17 38.73 -23.15
N ASP A 30 5.22 37.57 -23.80
CA ASP A 30 6.11 37.16 -24.90
C ASP A 30 7.39 36.34 -24.58
N MET A 31 7.35 35.13 -25.18
CA MET A 31 8.41 34.40 -25.90
C MET A 31 9.57 33.85 -25.06
N TYR A 32 9.90 32.55 -25.10
CA TYR A 32 10.21 31.76 -26.29
C TYR A 32 9.83 30.27 -26.18
N THR A 33 9.46 29.75 -27.34
CA THR A 33 9.36 28.36 -27.81
C THR A 33 10.53 27.44 -27.43
N ASN A 34 10.25 26.14 -27.23
CA ASN A 34 10.79 25.09 -28.11
C ASN A 34 10.06 23.75 -27.99
N ASN A 35 9.66 23.27 -29.17
CA ASN A 35 9.18 21.92 -29.46
C ASN A 35 10.26 20.86 -29.18
N SER A 36 9.81 19.67 -28.79
CA SER A 36 10.32 18.44 -29.41
C SER A 36 9.27 17.33 -29.30
N VAL A 37 8.39 17.32 -30.30
CA VAL A 37 7.82 16.09 -30.85
C VAL A 37 8.97 15.26 -31.43
N SER A 38 8.96 13.96 -31.17
CA SER A 38 9.76 12.98 -31.89
C SER A 38 8.87 11.77 -32.16
N GLU A 39 8.01 11.90 -33.17
CA GLU A 39 7.65 10.76 -34.00
C GLU A 39 8.90 10.37 -34.80
N ASN A 40 9.26 9.10 -34.79
CA ASN A 40 9.96 8.52 -35.92
C ASN A 40 9.51 7.08 -36.11
N SER A 41 8.51 6.94 -36.97
CA SER A 41 8.21 5.73 -37.70
C SER A 41 9.24 5.58 -38.83
N THR A 42 9.91 4.44 -38.90
CA THR A 42 10.48 3.98 -40.18
C THR A 42 10.41 2.46 -40.23
N SER A 43 9.57 2.02 -41.15
CA SER A 43 9.47 0.65 -41.64
C SER A 43 10.76 0.22 -42.35
N VAL A 44 11.21 -1.01 -42.11
CA VAL A 44 11.97 -1.77 -43.11
C VAL A 44 11.36 -3.16 -43.21
N ASN A 45 10.91 -3.44 -44.42
CA ASN A 45 10.42 -4.70 -44.93
C ASN A 45 11.60 -5.46 -45.54
N THR A 46 11.81 -6.72 -45.15
CA THR A 46 12.44 -7.72 -46.02
C THR A 46 11.83 -9.09 -45.73
N ASN A 47 10.96 -9.53 -46.65
CA ASN A 47 10.79 -10.94 -46.99
C ASN A 47 12.16 -11.61 -47.20
N ILE A 48 12.29 -12.88 -46.80
CA ILE A 48 12.64 -14.00 -47.68
C ILE A 48 12.35 -15.32 -46.94
N ASP A 49 11.71 -16.18 -47.71
CA ASP A 49 11.26 -17.55 -47.47
C ASP A 49 12.30 -18.49 -46.84
N SER A 50 11.81 -19.47 -46.05
CA SER A 50 11.75 -20.89 -46.48
C SER A 50 11.65 -21.84 -45.28
N ILE A 51 10.56 -22.60 -45.27
CA ILE A 51 10.38 -23.84 -44.48
C ILE A 51 11.29 -24.94 -45.12
N PRO A 52 11.66 -26.01 -44.38
CA PRO A 52 10.78 -27.17 -44.47
C PRO A 52 10.54 -27.87 -43.12
N SER A 53 9.28 -28.26 -43.00
CA SER A 53 8.72 -29.26 -42.10
C SER A 53 9.38 -30.62 -42.28
N PHE A 54 9.49 -31.40 -41.20
CA PHE A 54 9.44 -32.85 -41.27
C PHE A 54 8.50 -33.41 -40.21
N SER A 55 7.51 -34.16 -40.68
CA SER A 55 6.63 -35.06 -39.96
C SER A 55 7.30 -36.43 -39.78
N SER A 56 7.03 -37.13 -38.67
CA SER A 56 6.50 -38.51 -38.72
C SER A 56 6.16 -39.05 -37.32
N GLN A 57 4.98 -39.63 -37.20
CA GLN A 57 4.60 -40.61 -36.18
C GLN A 57 5.44 -41.89 -36.30
N GLY A 58 5.56 -42.67 -35.21
CA GLY A 58 5.94 -44.10 -35.30
C GLY A 58 6.55 -44.70 -34.03
N ASP A 59 5.71 -45.47 -33.33
CA ASP A 59 5.98 -46.70 -32.57
C ASP A 59 6.69 -46.73 -31.19
N THR A 60 5.92 -47.36 -30.28
CA THR A 60 6.23 -48.04 -29.02
C THR A 60 7.39 -49.04 -29.08
N VAL A 61 8.10 -49.24 -27.95
CA VAL A 61 8.22 -50.52 -27.19
C VAL A 61 9.13 -50.29 -25.95
N GLU A 62 8.72 -50.94 -24.86
CA GLU A 62 9.32 -51.03 -23.52
C GLU A 62 10.74 -51.62 -23.50
N GLU A 63 11.57 -51.22 -22.52
CA GLU A 63 12.31 -52.21 -21.72
C GLU A 63 12.75 -51.67 -20.34
N ASN A 64 12.52 -52.51 -19.35
CA ASN A 64 12.84 -52.39 -17.92
C ASN A 64 14.34 -52.16 -17.63
N LEU A 65 14.65 -51.47 -16.53
CA LEU A 65 15.65 -51.98 -15.57
C LEU A 65 15.42 -51.43 -14.17
N ASN A 66 15.18 -52.38 -13.29
CA ASN A 66 14.83 -52.30 -11.89
C ASN A 66 16.10 -52.23 -11.03
N SER A 67 16.16 -51.37 -10.01
CA SER A 67 17.03 -51.62 -8.85
C SER A 67 16.60 -50.82 -7.61
N ASN A 68 15.92 -51.53 -6.71
CA ASN A 68 15.68 -51.20 -5.31
C ASN A 68 16.97 -50.81 -4.57
N LYS A 69 16.88 -49.80 -3.70
CA LYS A 69 17.39 -49.92 -2.33
C LYS A 69 16.73 -48.89 -1.41
N GLU A 70 15.88 -49.42 -0.54
CA GLU A 70 15.50 -48.82 0.73
C GLU A 70 16.76 -48.46 1.52
N LEU A 71 16.74 -47.26 2.10
CA LEU A 71 17.50 -46.93 3.29
C LEU A 71 16.60 -46.05 4.16
N GLU A 72 16.12 -46.68 5.23
CA GLU A 72 15.24 -46.13 6.24
C GLU A 72 15.88 -44.95 6.98
N GLN A 73 15.04 -43.93 7.18
CA GLN A 73 14.86 -43.10 8.37
C GLN A 73 16.01 -43.00 9.39
N MET A 74 16.48 -41.77 9.57
CA MET A 74 16.69 -41.23 10.92
C MET A 74 15.91 -39.93 11.08
N ASP A 75 14.98 -40.03 12.03
CA ASP A 75 14.08 -39.04 12.57
C ASP A 75 14.85 -37.90 13.24
N ASN A 76 14.50 -36.66 12.90
CA ASN A 76 14.70 -35.52 13.77
C ASN A 76 13.43 -34.69 13.67
N ASN A 77 12.60 -34.81 14.70
CA ASN A 77 11.46 -33.97 15.00
C ASN A 77 11.77 -32.48 14.81
N GLN A 78 11.58 -31.98 13.60
CA GLN A 78 10.99 -30.67 13.41
C GLN A 78 9.56 -30.97 13.01
N GLU A 79 8.65 -30.71 13.95
CA GLU A 79 7.26 -30.44 13.63
C GLU A 79 7.30 -29.25 12.67
N LYS A 80 7.45 -29.56 11.38
CA LYS A 80 7.34 -28.62 10.29
C LYS A 80 5.87 -28.25 10.36
N ASN A 81 5.57 -27.15 11.03
CA ASN A 81 4.28 -26.48 10.94
C ASN A 81 4.10 -26.16 9.45
N THR A 82 3.64 -27.14 8.69
CA THR A 82 3.13 -26.96 7.35
C THR A 82 1.78 -26.32 7.57
N VAL A 83 1.80 -25.01 7.74
CA VAL A 83 0.61 -24.17 7.61
C VAL A 83 0.15 -24.39 6.17
N THR A 84 -0.75 -25.35 5.97
CA THR A 84 -1.25 -25.74 4.65
C THR A 84 -2.25 -24.72 4.13
N GLU A 85 -2.99 -24.09 5.05
CA GLU A 85 -3.98 -23.07 4.71
C GLU A 85 -3.37 -21.67 4.79
N PRO A 86 -3.61 -20.80 3.80
CA PRO A 86 -3.18 -19.41 3.87
C PRO A 86 -3.72 -18.72 5.12
N PHE A 87 -2.85 -18.03 5.87
CA PHE A 87 -3.29 -17.17 6.97
C PHE A 87 -4.17 -16.04 6.43
N LEU A 88 -5.28 -15.78 7.12
CA LEU A 88 -6.13 -14.61 6.94
C LEU A 88 -6.06 -13.77 8.22
N PHE A 89 -6.08 -12.45 8.10
CA PHE A 89 -5.92 -11.56 9.25
C PHE A 89 -7.27 -11.09 9.82
N GLY A 90 -7.33 -10.90 11.14
CA GLY A 90 -8.37 -10.15 11.83
C GLY A 90 -7.93 -8.74 12.20
N GLU A 91 -8.83 -7.92 12.74
CA GLU A 91 -8.51 -6.50 13.01
C GLU A 91 -7.36 -6.32 14.01
N LYS A 92 -7.27 -7.18 15.04
CA LYS A 92 -6.20 -7.11 16.04
C LYS A 92 -4.85 -7.57 15.51
N ASP A 93 -4.81 -8.35 14.43
CA ASP A 93 -3.57 -8.83 13.84
C ASP A 93 -2.75 -7.70 13.21
N ILE A 94 -3.43 -6.61 12.83
CA ILE A 94 -2.85 -5.45 12.17
C ILE A 94 -2.62 -4.25 13.12
N TYR A 95 -2.72 -4.48 14.43
CA TYR A 95 -2.37 -3.46 15.43
C TYR A 95 -0.85 -3.27 15.47
N ILE A 96 -0.41 -2.11 15.95
CA ILE A 96 1.00 -1.82 16.24
C ILE A 96 1.15 -1.65 17.74
N ASN A 97 1.87 -2.55 18.41
CA ASN A 97 2.07 -2.54 19.85
C ASN A 97 0.74 -2.56 20.64
N ASN A 98 -0.22 -3.40 20.23
CA ASN A 98 -1.58 -3.46 20.79
C ASN A 98 -2.40 -2.17 20.64
N LYS A 99 -1.99 -1.27 19.74
CA LYS A 99 -2.74 -0.05 19.41
C LYS A 99 -3.40 -0.19 18.04
N PRO A 100 -4.70 0.09 17.92
CA PRO A 100 -5.33 0.16 16.61
C PRO A 100 -4.70 1.30 15.81
N VAL A 101 -4.52 1.07 14.52
CA VAL A 101 -4.10 2.11 13.57
C VAL A 101 -5.30 2.45 12.70
N LEU A 102 -5.81 1.45 11.98
CA LEU A 102 -7.01 1.57 11.18
C LEU A 102 -8.21 2.06 11.99
N ASN A 103 -9.02 2.94 11.39
CA ASN A 103 -10.20 3.56 12.01
C ASN A 103 -9.93 4.31 13.30
N SER A 104 -8.68 4.49 13.72
CA SER A 104 -8.36 5.40 14.82
C SER A 104 -8.59 6.83 14.36
N THR A 105 -9.16 7.63 15.24
CA THR A 105 -9.29 9.06 14.96
C THR A 105 -7.91 9.73 15.06
N TYR A 106 -7.76 10.90 14.44
CA TYR A 106 -6.53 11.68 14.57
C TYR A 106 -6.13 11.91 16.04
N ALA A 107 -7.07 12.30 16.90
CA ALA A 107 -6.81 12.47 18.32
C ALA A 107 -6.31 11.19 19.01
N GLN A 108 -6.86 10.02 18.65
CA GLN A 108 -6.42 8.73 19.19
C GLN A 108 -5.03 8.35 18.68
N LEU A 109 -4.73 8.62 17.41
CA LEU A 109 -3.41 8.39 16.83
C LEU A 109 -2.33 9.25 17.53
N ILE A 110 -2.60 10.54 17.75
CA ILE A 110 -1.69 11.42 18.49
C ILE A 110 -1.46 10.93 19.92
N LYS A 111 -2.51 10.44 20.58
CA LYS A 111 -2.42 9.90 21.94
C LYS A 111 -1.55 8.64 22.01
N ASP A 112 -1.64 7.76 21.03
CA ASP A 112 -0.94 6.47 21.05
C ASP A 112 0.49 6.55 20.51
N PHE A 113 0.74 7.38 19.49
CA PHE A 113 2.02 7.42 18.76
C PHE A 113 2.72 8.78 18.82
N GLY A 114 2.10 9.79 19.40
CA GLY A 114 2.62 11.16 19.45
C GLY A 114 2.35 11.95 18.16
N LEU A 115 3.00 13.12 18.05
CA LEU A 115 2.91 13.95 16.85
C LEU A 115 3.67 13.30 15.68
N PRO A 116 3.13 13.36 14.45
CA PRO A 116 3.84 12.91 13.27
C PRO A 116 5.09 13.78 13.02
N LYS A 117 6.09 13.19 12.37
CA LYS A 117 7.31 13.91 11.95
C LYS A 117 7.04 14.86 10.80
N GLU A 118 6.11 14.48 9.92
CA GLU A 118 5.74 15.22 8.73
C GLU A 118 4.26 14.96 8.40
N ILE A 119 3.61 15.96 7.82
CA ILE A 119 2.26 15.85 7.27
C ILE A 119 2.35 16.24 5.79
N ASN A 120 2.23 15.24 4.93
CA ASN A 120 2.22 15.41 3.49
C ASN A 120 0.77 15.55 3.00
N LYS A 121 0.58 16.40 2.00
CA LYS A 121 -0.73 16.64 1.40
C LYS A 121 -0.70 16.24 -0.06
N PHE A 122 -1.73 15.53 -0.49
CA PHE A 122 -1.93 15.13 -1.87
C PHE A 122 -3.27 15.61 -2.40
N LYS A 123 -3.28 15.98 -3.68
CA LYS A 123 -4.47 16.24 -4.49
C LYS A 123 -4.47 15.20 -5.60
N ILE A 124 -5.46 14.34 -5.62
CA ILE A 124 -5.51 13.15 -6.48
C ILE A 124 -6.80 13.21 -7.28
N ASN A 125 -6.73 12.90 -8.57
CA ASN A 125 -7.91 12.59 -9.37
C ASN A 125 -8.10 11.06 -9.31
N PRO A 126 -9.08 10.54 -8.54
CA PRO A 126 -9.26 9.10 -8.40
C PRO A 126 -9.59 8.44 -9.75
N PRO A 127 -9.14 7.19 -9.97
CA PRO A 127 -9.50 6.44 -11.17
C PRO A 127 -11.02 6.36 -11.33
N ALA A 128 -11.51 6.52 -12.56
CA ALA A 128 -12.93 6.51 -12.93
C ALA A 128 -13.77 7.73 -12.54
N THR A 129 -13.15 8.87 -12.19
CA THR A 129 -13.85 10.14 -12.00
C THR A 129 -13.68 11.09 -13.20
N GLU A 130 -14.48 12.17 -13.26
CA GLU A 130 -14.38 13.17 -14.34
C GLU A 130 -13.00 13.85 -14.34
N GLU A 131 -12.53 14.37 -15.49
CA GLU A 131 -11.18 14.95 -15.63
C GLU A 131 -10.85 16.06 -14.60
N ASP A 132 -11.87 16.72 -14.04
CA ASP A 132 -11.74 17.81 -13.07
C ASP A 132 -12.16 17.44 -11.63
N TYR A 133 -12.41 16.17 -11.34
CA TYR A 133 -12.74 15.73 -9.98
C TYR A 133 -11.46 15.42 -9.18
N PHE A 134 -11.33 16.06 -8.02
CA PHE A 134 -10.16 15.89 -7.17
C PHE A 134 -10.56 15.62 -5.72
N LYS A 135 -9.86 14.67 -5.11
CA LYS A 135 -9.88 14.42 -3.68
C LYS A 135 -8.57 14.85 -3.03
N TYR A 136 -8.68 15.34 -1.81
CA TYR A 136 -7.57 15.74 -0.99
C TYR A 136 -7.29 14.69 0.08
N PHE A 137 -6.03 14.36 0.26
CA PHE A 137 -5.55 13.40 1.25
C PHE A 137 -4.43 14.00 2.06
N LYS A 138 -4.38 13.64 3.35
CA LYS A 138 -3.24 13.92 4.22
C LYS A 138 -2.60 12.63 4.69
N VAL A 139 -1.29 12.57 4.56
CA VAL A 139 -0.46 11.43 4.98
C VAL A 139 0.42 11.89 6.12
N LEU A 140 0.21 11.29 7.28
CA LEU A 140 0.98 11.55 8.50
C LEU A 140 2.12 10.54 8.57
N ALA A 141 3.36 11.02 8.52
CA ALA A 141 4.54 10.19 8.58
C ALA A 141 5.06 10.08 10.02
N TYR A 142 5.17 8.84 10.51
CA TYR A 142 5.77 8.48 11.80
C TYR A 142 7.14 7.84 11.59
N ASP A 143 7.81 7.46 12.68
CA ASP A 143 9.01 6.63 12.57
C ASP A 143 8.63 5.19 12.15
N GLY A 144 8.53 4.99 10.84
CA GLY A 144 8.43 3.66 10.24
C GLY A 144 7.07 3.22 9.75
N PHE A 145 6.07 4.09 9.85
CA PHE A 145 4.77 3.90 9.23
C PHE A 145 4.15 5.24 8.83
N GLU A 146 3.21 5.20 7.91
CA GLU A 146 2.44 6.33 7.40
C GLU A 146 0.95 6.03 7.57
N CYS A 147 0.14 7.03 7.95
CA CYS A 147 -1.31 6.91 8.06
C CYS A 147 -2.00 7.93 7.15
N GLU A 148 -3.12 7.54 6.55
CA GLU A 148 -3.81 8.36 5.55
C GLU A 148 -5.22 8.74 5.99
N PHE A 149 -5.56 10.00 5.74
CA PHE A 149 -6.87 10.60 5.96
C PHE A 149 -7.40 11.12 4.63
N SER A 150 -8.67 10.83 4.34
CA SER A 150 -9.40 11.44 3.23
C SER A 150 -10.09 12.71 3.71
N LEU A 151 -9.84 13.82 3.04
CA LEU A 151 -10.45 15.12 3.31
C LEU A 151 -11.64 15.41 2.39
N GLY A 152 -11.95 14.49 1.47
CA GLY A 152 -12.98 14.68 0.45
C GLY A 152 -12.56 15.70 -0.61
N GLU A 153 -13.47 16.59 -0.98
CA GLU A 153 -13.31 17.53 -2.10
C GLU A 153 -12.68 18.87 -1.70
N GLU A 154 -12.49 19.09 -0.39
CA GLU A 154 -11.94 20.33 0.14
C GLU A 154 -10.56 20.12 0.75
N ASP A 155 -9.74 21.16 0.63
CA ASP A 155 -8.42 21.22 1.27
C ASP A 155 -8.55 21.67 2.72
N SER A 156 -8.97 20.75 3.58
CA SER A 156 -9.16 20.99 5.02
C SER A 156 -7.97 20.53 5.87
N GLU A 157 -7.99 20.93 7.15
CA GLU A 157 -7.13 20.33 8.16
C GLU A 157 -7.70 19.00 8.63
N VAL A 158 -6.82 18.09 9.08
CA VAL A 158 -7.28 16.84 9.72
C VAL A 158 -7.90 17.23 11.06
N GLU A 159 -9.16 16.86 11.24
CA GLU A 159 -9.88 17.08 12.49
C GLU A 159 -9.66 15.93 13.47
N ASP A 160 -9.82 16.21 14.76
CA ASP A 160 -9.65 15.22 15.84
C ASP A 160 -10.53 13.96 15.68
N THR A 161 -11.64 14.10 14.95
CA THR A 161 -12.62 13.05 14.66
C THR A 161 -12.37 12.29 13.37
N ASP A 162 -11.52 12.80 12.47
CA ASP A 162 -11.26 12.13 11.20
C ASP A 162 -10.58 10.79 11.43
N ASN A 163 -10.98 9.78 10.66
CA ASN A 163 -10.50 8.42 10.80
C ASN A 163 -9.46 8.06 9.73
N ILE A 164 -8.48 7.27 10.15
CA ILE A 164 -7.51 6.67 9.24
C ILE A 164 -8.21 5.58 8.42
N PHE A 165 -8.09 5.67 7.10
CA PHE A 165 -8.67 4.65 6.20
C PHE A 165 -7.60 3.70 5.62
N ARG A 166 -6.33 4.12 5.63
CA ARG A 166 -5.19 3.38 5.09
C ARG A 166 -3.92 3.66 5.91
N PHE A 167 -3.04 2.69 5.95
CA PHE A 167 -1.69 2.88 6.49
C PHE A 167 -0.66 2.02 5.75
N ASP A 168 0.57 2.51 5.73
CA ASP A 168 1.73 1.84 5.16
C ASP A 168 2.78 1.61 6.26
N ILE A 169 3.45 0.45 6.26
CA ILE A 169 4.63 0.19 7.10
C ILE A 169 5.86 0.09 6.21
N THR A 170 6.87 0.90 6.50
CA THR A 170 8.04 1.11 5.65
C THR A 170 9.37 0.78 6.33
N ASN A 171 9.35 0.46 7.64
CA ASN A 171 10.56 0.29 8.43
C ASN A 171 10.54 -1.03 9.21
N GLU A 172 11.69 -1.70 9.23
CA GLU A 172 11.90 -2.99 9.90
C GLU A 172 11.67 -2.95 11.42
N LYS A 173 11.73 -1.76 12.04
CA LYS A 173 11.49 -1.58 13.49
C LYS A 173 10.01 -1.61 13.87
N VAL A 174 9.12 -1.47 12.90
CA VAL A 174 7.67 -1.51 13.11
C VAL A 174 7.17 -2.89 12.68
N GLN A 175 6.43 -3.53 13.58
CA GLN A 175 5.90 -4.87 13.39
C GLN A 175 4.41 -4.86 13.74
N LEU A 176 3.60 -5.53 12.92
CA LEU A 176 2.20 -5.80 13.22
C LEU A 176 2.09 -6.82 14.35
N ASP A 177 1.00 -6.81 15.11
CA ASP A 177 0.83 -7.71 16.25
C ASP A 177 0.79 -9.21 15.86
N CYS A 178 0.37 -9.56 14.63
CA CYS A 178 0.54 -10.92 14.08
C CYS A 178 2.00 -11.31 13.77
N GLY A 179 2.90 -10.36 13.97
CA GLY A 179 4.34 -10.47 13.82
C GLY A 179 4.88 -10.27 12.41
N LEU A 180 4.07 -9.74 11.49
CA LEU A 180 4.51 -9.41 10.13
C LEU A 180 5.26 -8.08 10.16
N ARG A 181 6.42 -8.01 9.50
CA ARG A 181 7.27 -6.81 9.46
C ARG A 181 8.04 -6.70 8.17
N VAL A 182 8.40 -5.47 7.81
CA VAL A 182 9.39 -5.17 6.77
C VAL A 182 10.71 -5.88 7.09
N GLY A 183 11.39 -6.35 6.05
CA GLY A 183 12.65 -7.10 6.11
C GLY A 183 12.48 -8.63 6.13
N MET A 184 11.27 -9.15 6.35
CA MET A 184 11.00 -10.60 6.25
C MET A 184 11.24 -11.10 4.82
N THR A 185 11.92 -12.24 4.69
CA THR A 185 12.09 -12.92 3.40
C THR A 185 10.78 -13.56 2.95
N THR A 186 10.66 -13.81 1.64
CA THR A 186 9.51 -14.57 1.10
C THR A 186 9.36 -15.93 1.77
N ASP A 187 10.47 -16.61 2.07
CA ASP A 187 10.46 -17.95 2.67
C ASP A 187 9.95 -17.91 4.12
N GLU A 188 10.35 -16.90 4.90
CA GLU A 188 9.81 -16.68 6.24
C GLU A 188 8.30 -16.41 6.21
N ILE A 189 7.85 -15.61 5.22
CA ILE A 189 6.43 -15.30 5.06
C ILE A 189 5.65 -16.58 4.72
N LEU A 190 6.09 -17.33 3.73
CA LEU A 190 5.44 -18.57 3.29
C LEU A 190 5.43 -19.63 4.41
N SER A 191 6.49 -19.70 5.21
CA SER A 191 6.55 -20.64 6.33
C SER A 191 5.63 -20.27 7.49
N LYS A 192 5.42 -18.98 7.75
CA LYS A 192 4.65 -18.50 8.92
C LYS A 192 3.19 -18.21 8.60
N TYR A 193 2.90 -17.73 7.39
CA TYR A 193 1.59 -17.24 6.97
C TYR A 193 0.94 -18.11 5.86
N GLY A 194 1.51 -19.29 5.62
CA GLY A 194 1.01 -20.26 4.65
C GLY A 194 1.47 -19.97 3.22
N LYS A 195 1.26 -20.96 2.34
CA LYS A 195 1.64 -20.87 0.92
C LYS A 195 0.80 -19.82 0.20
N ARG A 196 1.46 -18.92 -0.52
CA ARG A 196 0.87 -17.73 -1.14
C ARG A 196 1.55 -17.43 -2.48
N ASP A 197 0.79 -16.93 -3.44
CA ASP A 197 1.34 -16.55 -4.75
C ASP A 197 2.03 -15.19 -4.68
N ILE A 198 3.04 -15.02 -5.56
CA ILE A 198 3.72 -13.76 -5.78
C ILE A 198 3.25 -13.22 -7.13
N TYR A 199 2.55 -12.11 -7.09
CA TYR A 199 1.95 -11.47 -8.26
C TYR A 199 2.89 -10.45 -8.87
N ASN A 200 2.86 -10.35 -10.19
CA ASN A 200 3.47 -9.24 -10.91
C ASN A 200 2.46 -8.08 -10.90
N ILE A 201 2.79 -6.96 -10.27
CA ILE A 201 1.89 -5.80 -10.13
C ILE A 201 1.46 -5.24 -11.50
N ASN A 202 2.32 -5.37 -12.53
CA ASN A 202 2.02 -4.94 -13.89
C ASN A 202 1.35 -6.04 -14.75
N GLY A 203 0.93 -7.14 -14.13
CA GLY A 203 0.18 -8.21 -14.78
C GLY A 203 -1.26 -7.80 -15.10
N THR A 204 -1.93 -8.62 -15.92
CA THR A 204 -3.32 -8.42 -16.35
C THR A 204 -4.25 -9.51 -15.79
N ASN A 205 -3.85 -10.18 -14.71
CA ASN A 205 -4.73 -11.12 -14.01
C ASN A 205 -5.50 -10.37 -12.91
N GLU A 206 -6.61 -10.95 -12.48
CA GLU A 206 -7.55 -10.33 -11.53
C GLU A 206 -6.86 -9.84 -10.24
N ASP A 207 -6.01 -10.65 -9.62
CA ASP A 207 -5.26 -10.27 -8.42
C ASP A 207 -4.27 -9.12 -8.67
N SER A 208 -3.62 -9.09 -9.84
CA SER A 208 -2.69 -8.01 -10.20
C SER A 208 -3.43 -6.70 -10.45
N GLU A 209 -4.58 -6.76 -11.13
CA GLU A 209 -5.46 -5.60 -11.33
C GLU A 209 -5.99 -5.10 -9.98
N PHE A 210 -6.39 -6.00 -9.08
CA PHE A 210 -6.80 -5.68 -7.72
C PHE A 210 -5.70 -4.99 -6.91
N ILE A 211 -4.47 -5.54 -6.91
CA ILE A 211 -3.31 -4.90 -6.27
C ILE A 211 -3.08 -3.50 -6.85
N LYS A 212 -3.12 -3.37 -8.17
CA LYS A 212 -2.89 -2.09 -8.85
C LYS A 212 -3.92 -1.05 -8.42
N ILE A 213 -5.20 -1.40 -8.42
CA ILE A 213 -6.29 -0.52 -7.95
C ILE A 213 -6.01 -0.05 -6.52
N ILE A 214 -5.66 -0.97 -5.61
CA ILE A 214 -5.32 -0.64 -4.22
C ILE A 214 -4.16 0.35 -4.12
N LEU A 215 -3.09 0.10 -4.87
CA LEU A 215 -1.88 0.90 -4.81
C LEU A 215 -2.10 2.30 -5.41
N GLU A 216 -2.94 2.43 -6.45
CA GLU A 216 -3.08 3.65 -7.23
C GLU A 216 -4.29 4.52 -6.83
N SER A 217 -5.36 3.97 -6.26
CA SER A 217 -6.64 4.72 -6.08
C SER A 217 -6.57 5.96 -5.19
N TYR A 218 -5.58 6.03 -4.30
CA TYR A 218 -5.46 7.08 -3.29
C TYR A 218 -4.02 7.58 -3.12
N LYS A 219 -3.18 7.39 -4.14
CA LYS A 219 -1.81 7.92 -4.17
C LYS A 219 -1.54 8.69 -5.46
N PRO A 220 -0.56 9.62 -5.45
CA PRO A 220 -0.06 10.21 -6.68
C PRO A 220 0.44 9.13 -7.64
N ASP A 221 0.35 9.41 -8.94
CA ASP A 221 0.90 8.56 -9.99
C ASP A 221 2.36 8.21 -9.70
N GLY A 222 2.68 6.92 -9.79
CA GLY A 222 4.03 6.40 -9.61
C GLY A 222 4.52 6.29 -8.16
N TYR A 223 3.68 6.52 -7.15
CA TYR A 223 4.08 6.39 -5.73
C TYR A 223 4.70 5.03 -5.38
N TYR A 224 4.22 3.95 -6.01
CA TYR A 224 4.72 2.58 -5.84
C TYR A 224 5.47 2.04 -7.07
N SER A 225 5.95 2.93 -7.97
CA SER A 225 6.55 2.54 -9.26
C SER A 225 7.84 1.72 -9.15
N GLU A 226 8.49 1.75 -7.99
CA GLU A 226 9.69 0.96 -7.69
C GLU A 226 9.41 -0.53 -7.45
N TYR A 227 8.15 -0.92 -7.23
CA TYR A 227 7.76 -2.31 -6.97
C TYR A 227 7.21 -2.97 -8.22
N SER A 228 7.60 -4.22 -8.43
CA SER A 228 7.06 -5.07 -9.51
C SER A 228 6.39 -6.34 -8.99
N GLN A 229 6.54 -6.65 -7.70
CA GLN A 229 6.08 -7.89 -7.10
C GLN A 229 5.32 -7.64 -5.80
N ALA A 230 4.25 -8.38 -5.57
CA ALA A 230 3.51 -8.33 -4.31
C ALA A 230 2.91 -9.69 -3.91
N MET A 231 2.63 -9.86 -2.62
CA MET A 231 1.72 -10.88 -2.09
C MET A 231 0.49 -10.21 -1.46
N ILE A 232 -0.63 -10.91 -1.33
CA ILE A 232 -1.89 -10.35 -0.80
C ILE A 232 -2.39 -11.17 0.39
N ILE A 233 -2.43 -10.63 1.60
CA ILE A 233 -3.14 -11.27 2.73
C ILE A 233 -4.55 -10.70 2.83
N TYR A 234 -5.56 -11.56 2.71
CA TYR A 234 -6.97 -11.17 2.85
C TYR A 234 -7.41 -11.18 4.33
N PHE A 235 -8.40 -10.35 4.63
CA PHE A 235 -9.10 -10.36 5.91
C PHE A 235 -9.99 -11.59 6.05
N ASP A 236 -10.09 -12.13 7.26
CA ASP A 236 -10.90 -13.31 7.56
C ASP A 236 -12.38 -12.94 7.77
N GLN A 237 -13.10 -12.70 6.66
CA GLN A 237 -14.51 -12.32 6.69
C GLN A 237 -15.43 -13.42 7.26
N ASP A 238 -15.01 -14.69 7.20
CA ASP A 238 -15.79 -15.80 7.76
C ASP A 238 -15.77 -15.80 9.29
N LYS A 239 -14.68 -15.31 9.90
CA LYS A 239 -14.53 -15.23 11.37
C LYS A 239 -14.90 -13.88 11.95
N PHE A 240 -14.76 -12.81 11.17
CA PHE A 240 -15.01 -11.45 11.62
C PHE A 240 -16.07 -10.83 10.73
N GLU A 241 -17.24 -10.54 11.30
CA GLU A 241 -18.34 -9.88 10.59
C GLU A 241 -17.90 -8.48 10.12
N ASP A 242 -17.47 -8.38 8.87
CA ASP A 242 -17.12 -7.11 8.22
C ASP A 242 -17.66 -7.09 6.78
N PRO A 243 -18.53 -6.12 6.43
CA PRO A 243 -19.06 -6.01 5.08
C PRO A 243 -18.02 -5.54 4.05
N LEU A 244 -16.89 -5.01 4.50
CA LEU A 244 -15.85 -4.47 3.61
C LEU A 244 -14.78 -5.54 3.35
N ALA A 245 -14.40 -5.68 2.09
CA ALA A 245 -13.16 -6.38 1.76
C ALA A 245 -11.98 -5.58 2.33
N LYS A 246 -11.00 -6.28 2.92
CA LYS A 246 -9.80 -5.67 3.50
C LYS A 246 -8.61 -6.55 3.10
N ALA A 247 -7.49 -5.93 2.77
CA ALA A 247 -6.29 -6.64 2.37
C ALA A 247 -5.02 -5.98 2.90
N LEU A 248 -3.99 -6.79 3.12
CA LEU A 248 -2.59 -6.36 3.24
C LEU A 248 -1.89 -6.69 1.93
N ILE A 249 -1.42 -5.66 1.24
CA ILE A 249 -0.52 -5.82 0.09
C ILE A 249 0.91 -5.78 0.60
N LEU A 250 1.64 -6.85 0.34
CA LEU A 250 3.02 -7.04 0.76
C LEU A 250 3.92 -6.77 -0.44
N LEU A 251 4.51 -5.58 -0.53
CA LEU A 251 5.37 -5.22 -1.64
C LEU A 251 6.74 -5.88 -1.46
N ILE A 252 7.15 -6.66 -2.45
CA ILE A 252 8.35 -7.47 -2.43
C ILE A 252 9.42 -6.82 -3.28
N ASN A 253 10.61 -6.65 -2.70
CA ASN A 253 11.81 -6.20 -3.40
C ASN A 253 12.98 -7.10 -2.99
N ASN A 254 13.75 -7.59 -3.97
CA ASN A 254 14.90 -8.48 -3.73
C ASN A 254 14.59 -9.67 -2.79
N ASN A 255 13.46 -10.33 -3.00
CA ASN A 255 12.99 -11.49 -2.20
C ASN A 255 12.73 -11.18 -0.71
N LYS A 256 12.50 -9.90 -0.38
CA LYS A 256 12.13 -9.42 0.95
C LYS A 256 10.91 -8.53 0.88
N LEU A 257 10.13 -8.55 1.96
CA LEU A 257 9.07 -7.61 2.21
C LEU A 257 9.65 -6.24 2.50
N ASP A 258 9.41 -5.28 1.63
CA ASP A 258 9.97 -3.93 1.71
C ASP A 258 8.93 -2.94 2.25
N ARG A 259 7.65 -3.16 1.93
CA ARG A 259 6.54 -2.34 2.42
C ARG A 259 5.28 -3.17 2.62
N ILE A 260 4.55 -2.90 3.70
CA ILE A 260 3.20 -3.45 3.95
C ILE A 260 2.20 -2.32 3.74
N VAL A 261 1.19 -2.54 2.91
CA VAL A 261 0.11 -1.57 2.67
C VAL A 261 -1.19 -2.20 3.13
N PHE A 262 -1.87 -1.57 4.09
CA PHE A 262 -3.23 -1.95 4.46
C PHE A 262 -4.25 -1.13 3.66
N CYS A 263 -5.31 -1.76 3.17
CA CYS A 263 -6.35 -1.02 2.45
C CYS A 263 -7.73 -1.69 2.48
N TYR A 264 -8.72 -0.89 2.12
CA TYR A 264 -10.01 -1.31 1.59
C TYR A 264 -9.96 -1.29 0.05
N PRO A 265 -10.40 -2.34 -0.66
CA PRO A 265 -10.75 -2.22 -2.06
C PRO A 265 -12.15 -1.61 -2.12
N THR A 266 -12.23 -0.32 -1.86
CA THR A 266 -13.40 0.45 -2.26
C THR A 266 -12.93 1.40 -3.34
N ALA A 267 -13.20 1.02 -4.58
CA ALA A 267 -13.91 1.96 -5.44
C ALA A 267 -15.21 2.30 -4.71
N GLU A 268 -15.53 3.59 -4.61
CA GLU A 268 -16.80 4.05 -4.04
C GLU A 268 -18.02 3.32 -4.58
#